data_AF-A0A2I9EGX8-F1
#
_entry.id   AF-A0A2I9EGX8-F1
#
_cell.length_a   1.000
_cell.length_b   1.000
_cell.length_c   1.000
_cell.angle_alpha   90.00
_cell.angle_beta   90.00
_cell.angle_gamma   90.00
#
_symmetry.space_group_name_H-M   'P 1'
#
loop_
_entity.id
_entity.type
_entity.pdbx_description
1 polymer ?
#
loop_
_entity_poly.entity_id
_entity_poly.type
_entity_poly.pdbx_seq_one_letter_code
_entity_poly.pdbx_strand_id
1 'polypeptide(L)'
;MPYKNLSTIPIYRKSLDLLQMSREIASYLSYNKDLLKLYQSNSHRDIMVDSLLTDSILIPQQIEAAERSECYAARMRSATFINVIIRNISSYCTGLEKDGVKEKEYLNLLRSEIKSFRRLYKVWRRSIRS
;
A
#
# COMPACT_ATOMS: atom_id res chain seq x y z
N MET A 1 -26.74 13.35 6.06
CA MET A 1 -25.35 13.76 6.38
C MET A 1 -24.69 14.23 5.10
N PRO A 2 -24.10 15.44 5.02
CA PRO A 2 -23.37 15.85 3.83
C PRO A 2 -22.21 14.88 3.61
N TYR A 3 -22.11 14.31 2.41
CA TYR A 3 -21.06 13.34 2.08
C TYR A 3 -19.69 13.94 2.39
N LYS A 4 -18.96 13.35 3.32
CA LYS A 4 -17.61 13.80 3.70
C LYS A 4 -16.73 13.75 2.45
N ASN A 5 -16.22 14.90 2.04
CA ASN A 5 -15.36 14.98 0.87
C ASN A 5 -14.00 14.34 1.18
N LEU A 6 -13.81 13.09 0.77
CA LEU A 6 -12.60 12.29 1.02
C LEU A 6 -11.33 12.96 0.50
N SER A 7 -11.42 13.77 -0.57
CA SER A 7 -10.27 14.49 -1.13
C SER A 7 -9.65 15.50 -0.14
N THR A 8 -10.40 15.95 0.85
CA THR A 8 -9.88 16.85 1.90
C THR A 8 -9.03 16.11 2.93
N ILE A 9 -9.23 14.80 3.09
CA ILE A 9 -8.60 13.98 4.12
C ILE A 9 -7.14 13.69 3.74
N PRO A 10 -6.13 14.14 4.52
CA PRO A 10 -4.73 14.00 4.14
C PRO A 10 -4.26 12.56 3.96
N ILE A 11 -4.68 11.64 4.83
CA ILE A 11 -4.31 10.22 4.71
C ILE A 11 -4.91 9.58 3.44
N TYR A 12 -6.12 9.99 3.03
CA TYR A 12 -6.76 9.45 1.84
C TYR A 12 -5.99 9.85 0.59
N ARG A 13 -5.66 11.14 0.43
CA ARG A 13 -4.79 11.61 -0.65
C ARG A 13 -3.45 10.87 -0.68
N LYS A 14 -2.80 10.74 0.49
CA LYS A 14 -1.52 10.02 0.57
C LYS A 14 -1.64 8.53 0.23
N SER A 15 -2.79 7.90 0.45
CA SER A 15 -3.02 6.53 0.03
C SER A 15 -3.14 6.38 -1.49
N LEU A 16 -3.67 7.40 -2.18
CA LEU A 16 -3.72 7.44 -3.64
C LEU A 16 -2.31 7.62 -4.22
N ASP A 17 -1.48 8.48 -3.63
CA ASP A 17 -0.07 8.64 -4.02
C ASP A 17 0.70 7.33 -3.88
N LEU A 18 0.53 6.64 -2.74
CA LEU A 18 1.14 5.33 -2.48
C LEU A 18 0.64 4.27 -3.48
N LEU A 19 -0.65 4.25 -3.79
CA LEU A 19 -1.21 3.36 -4.79
C LEU A 19 -0.61 3.61 -6.18
N GLN A 20 -0.51 4.88 -6.60
CA GLN A 20 0.09 5.23 -7.88
C GLN A 20 1.55 4.78 -7.92
N MET A 21 2.35 5.08 -6.90
CA MET A 21 3.74 4.65 -6.83
C MET A 21 3.88 3.12 -6.88
N SER A 22 3.05 2.38 -6.15
CA SER A 22 3.03 0.92 -6.20
C SER A 22 2.71 0.39 -7.61
N ARG A 23 1.80 1.05 -8.35
CA ARG A 23 1.48 0.69 -9.74
C ARG A 23 2.65 0.91 -10.69
N GLU A 24 3.30 2.05 -10.59
CA GLU A 24 4.49 2.39 -11.40
C GLU A 24 5.61 1.35 -11.16
N ILE A 25 5.91 1.05 -9.90
CA ILE A 25 6.95 0.08 -9.53
C ILE A 25 6.58 -1.33 -10.01
N ALA A 26 5.33 -1.76 -9.81
CA ALA A 26 4.87 -3.07 -10.28
C ALA A 26 4.95 -3.21 -11.80
N SER A 27 4.57 -2.15 -12.54
CA SER A 27 4.68 -2.11 -14.00
C SER A 27 6.14 -2.24 -14.44
N TYR A 28 7.04 -1.47 -13.83
CA TYR A 28 8.47 -1.54 -14.12
C TYR A 28 9.07 -2.92 -13.85
N LEU A 29 8.76 -3.51 -12.69
CA LEU A 29 9.26 -4.84 -12.31
C LEU A 29 8.69 -5.95 -13.21
N SER A 30 7.49 -5.75 -13.75
CA SER A 30 6.85 -6.69 -14.67
C SER A 30 7.40 -6.59 -16.09
N TYR A 31 7.79 -5.40 -16.53
CA TYR A 31 8.37 -5.15 -17.86
C TYR A 31 9.84 -5.59 -17.94
N ASN A 32 10.62 -5.39 -16.88
CA ASN A 32 12.03 -5.78 -16.82
C ASN A 32 12.24 -7.24 -16.35
N LYS A 33 11.43 -8.17 -16.87
CA LYS A 33 11.66 -9.60 -16.65
C LYS A 33 12.72 -10.09 -17.63
N ASP A 34 13.78 -10.72 -17.11
CA ASP A 34 14.70 -11.50 -17.94
C ASP A 34 13.91 -12.51 -18.78
N LEU A 35 14.27 -12.66 -20.06
CA LEU A 35 13.65 -13.62 -20.99
C LEU A 35 13.57 -15.06 -20.43
N LEU A 36 14.54 -15.46 -19.59
CA LEU A 36 14.53 -16.75 -18.89
C LEU A 36 13.48 -16.85 -17.77
N LYS A 37 13.11 -15.73 -17.12
CA LYS A 37 12.08 -15.66 -16.07
C LYS A 37 10.66 -15.59 -16.65
N LEU A 38 10.51 -15.12 -17.89
CA LEU A 38 9.24 -15.15 -18.63
C LEU A 38 8.71 -16.58 -18.85
N TYR A 39 9.60 -17.57 -18.96
CA TYR A 39 9.23 -18.99 -19.04
C TYR A 39 8.78 -19.59 -17.69
N GLN A 40 9.01 -18.89 -16.57
CA GLN A 40 8.54 -19.25 -15.24
C GLN A 40 7.39 -18.32 -14.82
N SER A 41 6.29 -18.34 -15.57
CA SER A 41 5.04 -17.71 -15.14
C SER A 41 4.61 -18.31 -13.79
N ASN A 42 4.46 -17.48 -12.75
CA ASN A 42 4.33 -17.81 -11.30
C ASN A 42 5.64 -17.79 -10.49
N SER A 43 6.57 -16.89 -10.84
CA SER A 43 7.75 -16.67 -9.99
C SER A 43 7.34 -16.10 -8.62
N HIS A 44 8.11 -16.39 -7.56
CA HIS A 44 7.88 -15.81 -6.22
C HIS A 44 7.79 -14.27 -6.27
N ARG A 45 8.55 -13.65 -7.19
CA ARG A 45 8.49 -12.22 -7.52
C ARG A 45 7.12 -11.76 -7.95
N ASP A 46 6.46 -12.48 -8.85
CA ASP A 46 5.14 -12.12 -9.37
C ASP A 46 4.11 -12.09 -8.24
N ILE A 47 4.12 -13.11 -7.39
CA ILE A 47 3.25 -13.20 -6.21
C ILE A 47 3.47 -11.99 -5.28
N MET A 48 4.72 -11.58 -5.07
CA MET A 48 5.04 -10.41 -4.24
C MET A 48 4.57 -9.09 -4.88
N VAL A 49 4.72 -8.94 -6.19
CA VAL A 49 4.26 -7.75 -6.94
C VAL A 49 2.73 -7.66 -6.92
N ASP A 50 2.04 -8.77 -7.17
CA ASP A 50 0.57 -8.84 -7.12
C ASP A 50 0.04 -8.59 -5.72
N SER A 51 0.71 -9.13 -4.70
CA SER A 51 0.36 -8.88 -3.30
C SER A 51 0.55 -7.41 -2.93
N LEU A 52 1.66 -6.78 -3.37
CA LEU A 52 1.91 -5.36 -3.19
C LEU A 52 0.81 -4.50 -3.82
N LEU A 53 0.39 -4.81 -5.05
CA LEU A 53 -0.68 -4.10 -5.73
C LEU A 53 -2.02 -4.25 -5.02
N THR A 54 -2.37 -5.48 -4.64
CA THR A 54 -3.61 -5.80 -3.93
C THR A 54 -3.69 -5.00 -2.63
N ASP A 55 -2.64 -5.07 -1.82
CA ASP A 55 -2.57 -4.35 -0.55
C ASP A 55 -2.62 -2.82 -0.76
N SER A 56 -1.94 -2.29 -1.77
CA SER A 56 -1.96 -0.86 -2.10
C SER A 56 -3.35 -0.37 -2.52
N ILE A 57 -4.14 -1.21 -3.21
CA ILE A 57 -5.53 -0.91 -3.60
C ILE A 57 -6.45 -0.92 -2.37
N LEU A 58 -6.23 -1.84 -1.43
CA LEU A 58 -7.06 -1.98 -0.24
C LEU A 58 -6.93 -0.79 0.72
N ILE A 59 -5.77 -0.11 0.78
CA ILE A 59 -5.59 1.04 1.68
C ILE A 59 -6.64 2.14 1.48
N PRO A 60 -6.79 2.77 0.29
CA PRO A 60 -7.79 3.82 0.08
C PRO A 60 -9.22 3.33 0.33
N GLN A 61 -9.54 2.08 -0.05
CA GLN A 61 -10.86 1.48 0.18
C GLN A 61 -11.18 1.37 1.68
N GLN A 62 -10.19 0.99 2.49
CA GLN A 62 -10.37 0.86 3.95
C GLN A 62 -10.45 2.22 4.65
N ILE A 63 -9.71 3.22 4.16
CA ILE A 63 -9.86 4.60 4.65
C ILE A 63 -11.26 5.10 4.33
N GLU A 64 -11.73 4.94 3.09
CA GLU A 64 -13.08 5.31 2.68
C GLU A 64 -14.14 4.62 3.52
N ALA A 65 -14.04 3.30 3.72
CA ALA A 65 -14.97 2.54 4.54
C ALA A 65 -15.01 3.08 6.00
N ALA A 66 -13.85 3.40 6.58
CA ALA A 66 -13.77 3.96 7.92
C ALA A 66 -14.27 5.43 8.02
N GLU A 67 -14.17 6.20 6.94
CA GLU A 67 -14.65 7.59 6.89
C GLU A 67 -16.15 7.69 6.64
N ARG A 68 -16.74 6.69 5.99
CA ARG A 68 -18.18 6.60 5.74
C ARG A 68 -18.96 5.87 6.85
N SER A 69 -18.28 5.15 7.73
CA SER A 69 -18.94 4.42 8.81
C SER A 69 -19.13 5.27 10.06
N GLU A 70 -20.32 5.21 10.64
CA GLU A 70 -20.61 5.77 11.97
C GLU A 70 -20.23 4.80 13.11
N CYS A 71 -20.03 3.52 12.80
CA CYS A 71 -19.72 2.49 13.79
C CYS A 71 -18.23 2.50 14.17
N TYR A 72 -17.91 2.94 15.40
CA TYR A 72 -16.54 2.97 15.92
C TYR A 72 -15.78 1.64 15.72
N ALA A 73 -16.42 0.50 16.03
CA ALA A 73 -15.80 -0.81 15.87
C ALA A 73 -15.45 -1.12 14.40
N ALA A 74 -16.30 -0.73 13.45
CA ALA A 74 -16.01 -0.88 12.02
C ALA A 74 -14.83 0.00 11.59
N ARG A 75 -14.82 1.27 11.99
CA ARG A 75 -13.71 2.21 11.72
C ARG A 75 -12.38 1.69 12.26
N MET A 76 -12.39 1.17 13.49
CA MET A 76 -11.20 0.60 14.12
C MET A 76 -10.73 -0.71 13.49
N ARG A 77 -11.64 -1.55 12.98
CA ARG A 77 -11.28 -2.74 12.19
C ARG A 77 -10.54 -2.35 10.91
N SER A 78 -11.09 -1.41 10.13
CA SER A 78 -10.41 -0.88 8.93
C SER A 78 -9.05 -0.26 9.26
N ALA A 79 -8.97 0.55 10.33
CA ALA A 79 -7.70 1.12 10.76
C ALA A 79 -6.68 0.04 11.16
N THR A 80 -7.11 -1.04 11.80
CA THR A 80 -6.24 -2.16 12.18
C THR A 80 -5.76 -2.92 10.95
N PHE A 81 -6.64 -3.15 9.99
CA PHE A 81 -6.30 -3.82 8.74
C PHE A 81 -5.29 -3.02 7.89
N ILE A 82 -5.45 -1.69 7.80
CA ILE A 82 -4.45 -0.80 7.17
C ILE A 82 -3.06 -0.96 7.83
N ASN A 83 -3.00 -1.15 9.14
CA ASN A 83 -1.72 -1.36 9.84
C ASN A 83 -1.07 -2.71 9.54
N VAL A 84 -1.85 -3.72 9.16
CA VAL A 84 -1.34 -5.00 8.66
C VAL A 84 -0.75 -4.77 7.27
N ILE A 85 -1.50 -4.13 6.37
CA ILE A 85 -1.06 -3.78 5.02
C ILE A 85 0.26 -2.99 5.03
N ILE A 86 0.40 -1.97 5.89
CA ILE A 86 1.65 -1.19 6.01
C ILE A 86 2.87 -2.10 6.28
N ARG A 87 2.70 -3.14 7.10
CA ARG A 87 3.78 -4.09 7.42
C ARG A 87 4.03 -5.03 6.25
N ASN A 88 2.97 -5.53 5.62
CA ASN A 88 3.04 -6.38 4.44
C ASN A 88 3.84 -5.72 3.32
N ILE A 89 3.53 -4.46 2.97
CA ILE A 89 4.27 -3.69 1.95
C ILE A 89 5.78 -3.62 2.27
N SER A 90 6.14 -3.43 3.54
CA SER A 90 7.55 -3.43 3.97
C SER A 90 8.20 -4.81 3.80
N SER A 91 7.45 -5.88 4.10
CA SER A 91 7.88 -7.27 3.89
C SER A 91 8.04 -7.59 2.41
N TYR A 92 7.13 -7.16 1.53
CA TYR A 92 7.24 -7.35 0.08
C TYR A 92 8.49 -6.66 -0.47
N CYS A 93 8.77 -5.42 -0.07
CA CYS A 93 10.02 -4.74 -0.45
C CYS A 93 11.25 -5.55 -0.04
N THR A 94 11.23 -6.12 1.16
CA THR A 94 12.33 -6.95 1.68
C THR A 94 12.46 -8.28 0.93
N GLY A 95 11.32 -8.92 0.60
CA GLY A 95 11.29 -10.14 -0.20
C GLY A 95 11.81 -9.92 -1.62
N LEU A 96 11.36 -8.85 -2.30
CA LEU A 96 11.83 -8.46 -3.62
C LEU A 96 13.34 -8.18 -3.65
N GLU A 97 13.86 -7.51 -2.62
CA GLU A 97 15.29 -7.27 -2.50
C GLU A 97 16.08 -8.58 -2.33
N LYS A 98 15.57 -9.52 -1.53
CA LYS A 98 16.19 -10.85 -1.34
C LYS A 98 16.08 -11.76 -2.56
N ASP A 99 15.01 -11.60 -3.36
CA ASP A 99 14.81 -12.28 -4.66
C ASP A 99 15.77 -11.75 -5.75
N GLY A 100 16.59 -10.74 -5.44
CA GLY A 100 17.61 -10.22 -6.34
C GLY A 100 17.08 -9.21 -7.35
N VAL A 101 16.02 -8.47 -7.01
CA VAL A 101 15.69 -7.22 -7.72
C VAL A 101 16.89 -6.28 -7.62
N LYS A 102 17.44 -5.85 -8.76
CA LYS A 102 18.66 -5.03 -8.82
C LYS A 102 18.37 -3.57 -8.52
N GLU A 103 17.14 -3.14 -8.77
CA GLU A 103 16.69 -1.76 -8.72
C GLU A 103 16.23 -1.36 -7.32
N LYS A 104 17.16 -1.46 -6.37
CA LYS A 104 16.93 -1.17 -4.95
C LYS A 104 16.44 0.25 -4.70
N GLU A 105 16.75 1.19 -5.59
CA GLU A 105 16.32 2.58 -5.51
C GLU A 105 14.79 2.70 -5.52
N TYR A 106 14.09 1.96 -6.38
CA TYR A 106 12.62 1.95 -6.40
C TYR A 106 12.03 1.35 -5.12
N LEU A 107 12.62 0.26 -4.61
CA LEU A 107 12.21 -0.33 -3.34
C LEU A 107 12.43 0.64 -2.16
N ASN A 108 13.51 1.41 -2.20
CA ASN A 108 13.80 2.44 -1.20
C ASN A 108 12.87 3.65 -1.31
N LEU A 109 12.46 4.01 -2.52
CA LEU A 109 11.45 5.04 -2.76
C LEU A 109 10.11 4.61 -2.14
N LEU A 110 9.66 3.38 -2.41
CA LEU A 110 8.43 2.82 -1.82
C LEU A 110 8.49 2.74 -0.30
N ARG A 111 9.64 2.35 0.27
CA ARG A 111 9.88 2.37 1.73
C ARG A 111 9.81 3.78 2.32
N SER A 112 10.27 4.78 1.59
CA SER A 112 10.19 6.17 2.01
C SER A 112 8.74 6.68 1.97
N GLU A 113 8.00 6.28 0.95
CA GLU A 113 6.60 6.63 0.78
C GLU A 113 5.71 5.99 1.84
N ILE A 114 5.91 4.69 2.15
CA ILE A 114 5.17 4.02 3.23
C ILE A 114 5.50 4.62 4.60
N LYS A 115 6.75 5.07 4.83
CA LYS A 115 7.14 5.79 6.06
C LYS A 115 6.40 7.13 6.16
N SER A 116 6.25 7.83 5.03
CA SER A 116 5.47 9.06 4.95
C SER A 116 3.98 8.83 5.23
N PHE A 117 3.38 7.85 4.56
CA PHE A 117 2.01 7.43 4.78
C PHE A 117 1.75 7.03 6.26
N ARG A 118 2.67 6.27 6.87
CA ARG A 118 2.56 5.82 8.26
C ARG A 118 2.49 6.98 9.26
N ARG A 119 3.10 8.14 8.96
CA ARG A 119 2.98 9.33 9.81
C ARG A 119 1.55 9.86 9.83
N LEU A 120 0.94 10.02 8.66
CA LEU A 120 -0.46 10.43 8.53
C LEU A 120 -1.43 9.40 9.10
N TYR A 121 -1.15 8.11 8.89
CA TYR A 121 -1.92 7.01 9.48
C TYR A 121 -1.99 7.09 11.01
N LYS A 122 -0.89 7.40 11.69
CA LYS A 122 -0.90 7.54 13.16
C LYS A 122 -1.79 8.68 13.63
N VAL A 123 -1.79 9.82 12.93
CA VAL A 123 -2.63 10.98 13.25
C VAL A 123 -4.10 10.63 13.03
N TRP A 124 -4.42 10.10 11.85
CA TRP A 124 -5.77 9.69 11.49
C TRP A 124 -6.34 8.60 12.41
N ARG A 125 -5.55 7.59 12.78
CA ARG A 125 -6.00 6.55 13.72
C ARG A 125 -6.35 7.13 15.10
N ARG A 126 -5.60 8.15 15.56
CA ARG A 126 -5.90 8.82 16.82
C ARG A 126 -7.23 9.58 16.75
N SER A 127 -7.54 10.23 15.62
CA SER A 127 -8.82 10.93 15.44
C SER A 127 -10.04 10.01 15.33
N ILE A 128 -9.86 8.68 15.24
CA ILE A 128 -10.96 7.72 15.37
C ILE A 128 -11.29 7.46 16.86
N ARG A 129 -10.29 7.57 17.73
CA ARG A 129 -10.39 7.25 19.17
C ARG A 129 -10.86 8.44 20.03
N SER A 130 -10.62 9.66 19.56
CA SER A 130 -11.12 10.91 20.13
C SER A 130 -12.55 11.19 19.70
#